data_AF-A0A7X1I164-F1
#
_entry.id   AF-A0A7X1I164-F1
#
_cell.length_a   1.000
_cell.length_b   1.000
_cell.length_c   1.000
_cell.angle_alpha   90.00
_cell.angle_beta   90.00
_cell.angle_gamma   90.00
#
_symmetry.space_group_name_H-M   'P 1'
#
loop_
_entity.id
_entity.type
_entity.pdbx_description
1 polymer ?
#
loop_
_entity_poly.entity_id
_entity_poly.type
_entity_poly.pdbx_seq_one_letter_code
_entity_poly.pdbx_strand_id
1 'polypeptide(L)'
;MTTYDHRDTQPLGDPWPFTGRADELDLIARSVAAGRPGLVVTGPAGRGKTRLVLEAVRGTDWARVTGTPAARRIPFAAFAHLLPGTPTLPRALRLLSGTRLLLVDDAHLLDDASAALVHQLAVHARTRLLVVAADHTDVPEAISRLWTGELLPRLALEPLPPEDTAHLVAAGAGGAVEPFTAHRLHRLCQGDLRLLRDLLGALRERGLLTRDRDTGERTWRGPLPLTDAVRDRAAPVWERERAEEREALERLAFAEPLPLDADALDLRTLEDLEADGLVRADERGAVRLAHPLHGPALRAATGVLRARRLAPAPRRHEPALHAEQAALARGIDRADVRDLPAPVGEWLVEHGICVPAGYAAARARLCRLRGEMRGALAWARQGLRTAPRETACRTELLLAAAQCGETVPADGTAAPGARAATWRAAASGDLAGALRCVDPCDPASLYDAVRLGAPERAVERLGGSGPFARHADALARRDGAALDRVAEELEQRGFLLFAAEAHAQAVRLHRDPGAARSSRMRALALARRCPGARTPALGGLVLGELTARQRQIVALAAAGLSNRQIAERLTLSVRTVGNHLHSAYTRLGAGDRTALPALVAQPA
;
A
#
# COMPACT_ATOMS: atom_id res chain seq x y z
N MET A 1 18.05 38.51 -16.69
CA MET A 1 17.46 37.43 -15.89
C MET A 1 15.97 37.42 -16.17
N THR A 2 15.59 36.78 -17.27
CA THR A 2 14.21 36.65 -17.74
C THR A 2 13.58 35.46 -17.02
N THR A 3 12.61 35.74 -16.16
CA THR A 3 11.66 34.78 -15.62
C THR A 3 10.92 34.10 -16.77
N TYR A 4 11.27 32.85 -17.07
CA TYR A 4 10.51 32.04 -18.02
C TYR A 4 9.24 31.55 -17.33
N ASP A 5 8.13 32.15 -17.76
CA ASP A 5 6.77 31.77 -17.44
C ASP A 5 6.50 30.35 -17.99
N HIS A 6 5.92 29.49 -17.15
CA HIS A 6 5.56 28.12 -17.51
C HIS A 6 4.39 28.13 -18.50
N ARG A 7 4.69 28.25 -19.79
CA ARG A 7 3.77 27.91 -20.88
C ARG A 7 4.42 26.86 -21.76
N ASP A 8 4.06 25.61 -21.51
CA ASP A 8 3.63 24.65 -22.54
C ASP A 8 3.54 23.24 -21.96
N THR A 9 2.35 22.90 -21.48
CA THR A 9 1.57 21.71 -21.85
C THR A 9 0.22 21.87 -21.14
N GLN A 10 -0.87 22.00 -21.91
CA GLN A 10 -2.22 21.94 -21.36
C GLN A 10 -2.36 20.67 -20.49
N PRO A 11 -2.78 20.78 -19.22
CA PRO A 11 -3.24 19.60 -18.51
C PRO A 11 -4.59 19.19 -19.11
N LEU A 12 -4.58 18.10 -19.89
CA LEU A 12 -5.79 17.32 -20.18
C LEU A 12 -6.37 16.85 -18.84
N GLY A 13 -7.46 17.49 -18.41
CA GLY A 13 -8.20 17.17 -17.19
C GLY A 13 -7.58 17.67 -15.89
N ASP A 14 -8.39 17.64 -14.82
CA ASP A 14 -7.92 17.94 -13.46
C ASP A 14 -6.66 17.11 -13.15
N PRO A 15 -5.56 17.74 -12.71
CA PRO A 15 -4.33 17.02 -12.44
C PRO A 15 -4.58 15.97 -11.36
N TRP A 16 -4.20 14.72 -11.67
CA TRP A 16 -4.33 13.61 -10.74
C TRP A 16 -3.66 13.95 -9.39
N PRO A 17 -4.28 13.61 -8.25
CA PRO A 17 -3.80 14.02 -6.95
C PRO A 17 -2.48 13.34 -6.61
N PHE A 18 -1.64 14.04 -5.84
CA PHE A 18 -0.39 13.49 -5.31
C PHE A 18 -0.61 12.98 -3.90
N THR A 19 -0.62 11.66 -3.70
CA THR A 19 -0.89 11.01 -2.40
C THR A 19 0.06 9.83 -2.16
N GLY A 20 0.25 9.45 -0.89
CA GLY A 20 0.96 8.20 -0.51
C GLY A 20 2.48 8.23 -0.57
N ARG A 21 3.11 9.40 -0.69
CA ARG A 21 4.59 9.56 -0.81
C ARG A 21 5.18 10.61 0.13
N ALA A 22 4.55 10.81 1.29
CA ALA A 22 4.92 11.89 2.21
C ALA A 22 6.34 11.72 2.76
N ASP A 23 6.71 10.50 3.16
CA ASP A 23 8.04 10.22 3.73
C ASP A 23 9.15 10.43 2.68
N GLU A 24 8.93 9.97 1.44
CA GLU A 24 9.87 10.15 0.34
C GLU A 24 9.98 11.62 -0.09
N LEU A 25 8.86 12.35 -0.12
CA LEU A 25 8.84 13.78 -0.41
C LEU A 25 9.67 14.56 0.62
N ASP A 26 9.45 14.27 1.91
CA ASP A 26 10.19 14.86 3.01
C ASP A 26 11.69 14.54 2.94
N LEU A 27 12.04 13.31 2.55
CA LEU A 27 13.44 12.91 2.36
C LEU A 27 14.10 13.72 1.23
N ILE A 28 13.44 13.86 0.09
CA ILE A 28 13.97 14.66 -1.03
C ILE A 28 14.12 16.12 -0.62
N ALA A 29 13.09 16.70 0.02
CA ALA A 29 13.13 18.08 0.49
C ALA A 29 14.32 18.34 1.43
N ARG A 30 14.60 17.41 2.35
CA ARG A 30 15.78 17.48 3.25
C ARG A 30 17.10 17.36 2.50
N SER A 31 17.18 16.49 1.50
CA SER A 31 18.40 16.26 0.71
C SER A 31 18.73 17.39 -0.26
N VAL A 32 17.73 18.21 -0.62
CA VAL A 32 17.86 19.38 -1.51
C VAL A 32 18.08 20.68 -0.72
N ALA A 33 17.97 20.64 0.61
CA ALA A 33 18.25 21.77 1.50
C ALA A 33 19.69 22.29 1.37
N ALA A 34 19.92 23.52 1.80
CA ALA A 34 21.24 24.16 1.70
C ALA A 34 22.33 23.34 2.42
N GLY A 35 23.50 23.21 1.78
CA GLY A 35 24.65 22.49 2.33
C GLY A 35 24.64 20.97 2.13
N ARG A 36 23.71 20.42 1.34
CA ARG A 36 23.66 18.99 0.97
C ARG A 36 24.06 18.80 -0.51
N PRO A 37 24.71 17.67 -0.88
CA PRO A 37 25.17 17.44 -2.25
C PRO A 37 24.02 17.09 -3.22
N GLY A 38 22.91 16.52 -2.71
CA GLY A 38 21.79 16.09 -3.54
C GLY A 38 21.24 14.71 -3.17
N LEU A 39 20.53 14.09 -4.11
CA LEU A 39 19.96 12.74 -3.98
C LEU A 39 19.79 12.08 -5.36
N VAL A 40 19.97 10.76 -5.42
CA VAL A 40 19.58 9.94 -6.58
C VAL A 40 18.28 9.19 -6.27
N VAL A 41 17.27 9.34 -7.12
CA VAL A 41 16.01 8.57 -7.08
C VAL A 41 16.04 7.52 -8.17
N THR A 42 15.99 6.26 -7.75
CA THR A 42 16.02 5.06 -8.60
C THR A 42 14.71 4.30 -8.48
N GLY A 43 14.45 3.31 -9.34
CA GLY A 43 13.22 2.52 -9.31
C GLY A 43 12.73 2.12 -10.71
N PRO A 44 11.85 1.12 -10.82
CA PRO A 44 11.26 0.73 -12.11
C PRO A 44 10.52 1.87 -12.84
N ALA A 45 10.28 1.69 -14.13
CA ALA A 45 9.41 2.58 -14.90
C ALA A 45 7.99 2.64 -14.32
N GLY A 46 7.30 3.77 -14.49
CA GLY A 46 5.90 3.92 -14.04
C GLY A 46 5.67 4.15 -12.54
N ARG A 47 6.71 4.12 -11.69
CA ARG A 47 6.59 4.30 -10.22
C ARG A 47 6.30 5.73 -9.75
N GLY A 48 6.31 6.71 -10.65
CA GLY A 48 6.07 8.12 -10.33
C GLY A 48 7.30 8.93 -9.91
N LYS A 49 8.53 8.45 -10.19
CA LYS A 49 9.80 9.10 -9.82
C LYS A 49 9.86 10.59 -10.22
N THR A 50 9.63 10.88 -11.50
CA THR A 50 9.60 12.25 -12.04
C THR A 50 8.55 13.11 -11.34
N ARG A 51 7.35 12.58 -11.10
CA ARG A 51 6.28 13.31 -10.40
C ARG A 51 6.65 13.63 -8.95
N LEU A 52 7.21 12.66 -8.22
CA LEU A 52 7.67 12.83 -6.84
C LEU A 52 8.72 13.93 -6.73
N VAL A 53 9.73 13.90 -7.61
CA VAL A 53 10.79 14.89 -7.64
C VAL A 53 10.27 16.28 -7.99
N LEU A 54 9.40 16.39 -9.01
CA LEU A 54 8.78 17.67 -9.37
C LEU A 54 7.93 18.24 -8.24
N GLU A 55 7.27 17.39 -7.45
CA GLU A 55 6.52 17.81 -6.27
C GLU A 55 7.46 18.35 -5.17
N ALA A 56 8.59 17.67 -4.93
CA ALA A 56 9.53 18.05 -3.89
C ALA A 56 10.25 19.39 -4.14
N VAL A 57 10.46 19.75 -5.41
CA VAL A 57 11.13 21.00 -5.80
C VAL A 57 10.16 22.17 -6.06
N ARG A 58 8.85 21.99 -5.82
CA ARG A 58 7.88 23.08 -5.96
C ARG A 58 8.27 24.27 -5.09
N GLY A 59 8.30 25.46 -5.70
CA GLY A 59 8.67 26.70 -5.02
C GLY A 59 10.18 26.90 -4.80
N THR A 60 11.02 26.05 -5.38
CA THR A 60 12.48 26.26 -5.44
C THR A 60 12.93 26.66 -6.84
N ASP A 61 14.06 27.34 -6.96
CA ASP A 61 14.68 27.67 -8.24
C ASP A 61 15.59 26.52 -8.69
N TRP A 62 15.34 25.98 -9.88
CA TRP A 62 16.02 24.80 -10.42
C TRP A 62 16.07 24.78 -11.95
N ALA A 63 17.04 24.06 -12.50
CA ALA A 63 17.15 23.80 -13.94
C ALA A 63 16.88 22.31 -14.24
N ARG A 64 16.17 22.01 -15.34
CA ARG A 64 15.90 20.64 -15.80
C ARG A 64 16.84 20.20 -16.90
N VAL A 65 17.23 18.94 -16.87
CA VAL A 65 17.81 18.17 -17.98
C VAL A 65 17.05 16.86 -18.06
N THR A 66 16.73 16.39 -19.27
CA THR A 66 16.00 15.12 -19.45
C THR A 66 16.70 14.27 -20.50
N GLY A 67 17.05 13.04 -20.15
CA GLY A 67 17.56 12.06 -21.11
C GLY A 67 16.43 11.56 -22.01
N THR A 68 16.72 11.35 -23.30
CA THR A 68 15.75 10.74 -24.23
C THR A 68 16.44 9.70 -25.09
N PRO A 69 15.75 8.64 -25.55
CA PRO A 69 16.38 7.58 -26.34
C PRO A 69 17.02 8.11 -27.63
N ALA A 70 16.38 9.11 -28.27
CA ALA A 70 16.87 9.74 -29.49
C ALA A 70 18.14 10.59 -29.23
N ALA A 71 18.22 11.27 -28.08
CA ALA A 71 19.34 12.14 -27.74
C ALA A 71 20.60 11.38 -27.27
N ARG A 72 20.49 10.10 -26.90
CA ARG A 72 21.60 9.29 -26.34
C ARG A 72 22.83 9.21 -27.26
N ARG A 73 22.67 9.45 -28.57
CA ARG A 73 23.78 9.40 -29.56
C ARG A 73 24.42 10.76 -29.85
N ILE A 74 23.90 11.85 -29.29
CA ILE A 74 24.35 13.21 -29.61
C ILE A 74 25.00 13.80 -28.34
N PRO A 75 26.32 14.10 -28.35
CA PRO A 75 27.00 14.63 -27.17
C PRO A 75 26.36 15.90 -26.64
N PHE A 76 26.10 15.94 -25.32
CA PHE A 76 25.48 17.09 -24.63
C PHE A 76 24.08 17.49 -25.11
N ALA A 77 23.38 16.66 -25.90
CA ALA A 77 22.07 17.02 -26.43
C ALA A 77 21.04 17.31 -25.34
N ALA A 78 21.08 16.56 -24.23
CA ALA A 78 20.19 16.79 -23.09
C ALA A 78 20.43 18.15 -22.39
N PHE A 79 21.61 18.75 -22.57
CA PHE A 79 22.02 20.02 -21.98
C PHE A 79 21.99 21.19 -22.97
N ALA A 80 21.56 20.98 -24.21
CA ALA A 80 21.66 21.96 -25.29
C ALA A 80 20.97 23.31 -24.95
N HIS A 81 19.88 23.29 -24.19
CA HIS A 81 19.16 24.50 -23.75
C HIS A 81 19.85 25.25 -22.61
N LEU A 82 20.79 24.63 -21.89
CA LEU A 82 21.55 25.24 -20.79
C LEU A 82 22.98 25.64 -21.22
N LEU A 83 23.47 25.08 -22.32
CA LEU A 83 24.84 25.26 -22.79
C LEU A 83 24.86 26.02 -24.13
N PRO A 84 25.14 27.34 -24.12
CA PRO A 84 25.23 28.10 -25.36
C PRO A 84 26.51 27.77 -26.16
N GLY A 85 26.32 27.48 -27.45
CA GLY A 85 27.38 27.18 -28.42
C GLY A 85 27.79 25.70 -28.42
N THR A 86 28.94 25.38 -29.02
CA THR A 86 29.51 24.01 -28.99
C THR A 86 30.08 23.70 -27.61
N PRO A 87 29.48 22.78 -26.83
CA PRO A 87 29.90 22.53 -25.46
C PRO A 87 31.15 21.65 -25.42
N THR A 88 32.10 22.01 -24.56
CA THR A 88 33.17 21.13 -24.07
C THR A 88 32.96 20.87 -22.59
N LEU A 89 33.39 19.71 -22.09
CA LEU A 89 33.20 19.33 -20.68
C LEU A 89 33.68 20.43 -19.69
N PRO A 90 34.88 21.03 -19.83
CA PRO A 90 35.34 22.07 -18.91
C PRO A 90 34.55 23.39 -19.01
N ARG A 91 34.00 23.70 -20.19
CA ARG A 91 33.14 24.87 -20.39
C ARG A 91 31.77 24.64 -19.75
N ALA A 92 31.19 23.46 -19.97
CA ALA A 92 29.90 23.07 -19.40
C ALA A 92 29.95 23.05 -17.87
N LEU A 93 31.02 22.48 -17.28
CA LEU A 93 31.21 22.45 -15.84
C LEU A 93 31.27 23.87 -15.22
N ARG A 94 31.99 24.80 -15.87
CA ARG A 94 32.07 26.20 -15.40
C ARG A 94 30.73 26.91 -15.44
N LEU A 95 29.95 26.71 -16.51
CA LEU A 95 28.63 27.34 -16.67
C LEU A 95 27.61 26.81 -15.65
N LEU A 96 27.61 25.50 -15.40
CA LEU A 96 26.64 24.85 -14.51
C LEU A 96 27.03 24.91 -13.03
N SER A 97 28.27 25.27 -12.71
CA SER A 97 28.72 25.48 -11.32
C SER A 97 27.97 26.61 -10.60
N GLY A 98 27.34 27.53 -11.34
CA GLY A 98 26.48 28.60 -10.79
C GLY A 98 25.02 28.19 -10.58
N THR A 99 24.61 27.02 -11.06
CA THR A 99 23.25 26.52 -10.92
C THR A 99 23.01 26.04 -9.49
N ARG A 100 21.97 26.56 -8.83
CA ARG A 100 21.69 26.24 -7.43
C ARG A 100 21.17 24.81 -7.25
N LEU A 101 20.37 24.30 -8.17
CA LEU A 101 19.82 22.94 -8.18
C LEU A 101 19.63 22.49 -9.64
N LEU A 102 20.18 21.33 -9.99
CA LEU A 102 20.01 20.70 -11.29
C LEU A 102 19.22 19.41 -11.12
N LEU A 103 18.04 19.35 -11.73
CA LEU A 103 17.23 18.16 -11.88
C LEU A 103 17.62 17.44 -13.17
N VAL A 104 18.18 16.24 -13.04
CA VAL A 104 18.49 15.36 -14.16
C VAL A 104 17.47 14.23 -14.20
N ASP A 105 16.50 14.33 -15.10
CA ASP A 105 15.45 13.33 -15.29
C ASP A 105 15.85 12.31 -16.35
N ASP A 106 15.41 11.05 -16.18
CA ASP A 106 15.78 9.92 -17.04
C ASP A 106 17.29 9.82 -17.35
N ALA A 107 18.12 9.93 -16.32
CA ALA A 107 19.59 9.96 -16.41
C ALA A 107 20.22 8.71 -17.09
N HIS A 108 19.51 7.59 -17.06
CA HIS A 108 19.86 6.35 -17.76
C HIS A 108 19.84 6.47 -19.30
N LEU A 109 19.23 7.52 -19.84
CA LEU A 109 19.16 7.81 -21.27
C LEU A 109 20.12 8.92 -21.72
N LEU A 110 21.01 9.38 -20.83
CA LEU A 110 22.03 10.36 -21.20
C LEU A 110 23.12 9.75 -22.09
N ASP A 111 23.70 10.57 -22.95
CA ASP A 111 24.96 10.26 -23.64
C ASP A 111 26.14 10.28 -22.65
N ASP A 112 27.25 9.64 -23.03
CA ASP A 112 28.42 9.48 -22.14
C ASP A 112 29.04 10.83 -21.72
N ALA A 113 29.03 11.84 -22.60
CA ALA A 113 29.60 13.15 -22.29
C ALA A 113 28.72 13.93 -21.29
N SER A 114 27.39 13.88 -21.48
CA SER A 114 26.42 14.38 -20.51
C SER A 114 26.51 13.66 -19.17
N ALA A 115 26.65 12.34 -19.17
CA ALA A 115 26.80 11.53 -17.97
C ALA A 115 28.08 11.87 -17.19
N ALA A 116 29.21 12.02 -17.89
CA ALA A 116 30.48 12.45 -17.31
C ALA A 116 30.36 13.86 -16.68
N LEU A 117 29.64 14.78 -17.31
CA LEU A 117 29.39 16.12 -16.75
C LEU A 117 28.61 16.07 -15.44
N VAL A 118 27.54 15.28 -15.36
CA VAL A 118 26.77 15.09 -14.12
C VAL A 118 27.65 14.51 -13.01
N HIS A 119 28.50 13.53 -13.32
CA HIS A 119 29.46 12.96 -12.37
C HIS A 119 30.44 14.02 -11.85
N GLN A 120 31.05 14.83 -12.74
CA GLN A 120 31.97 15.88 -12.33
C GLN A 120 31.29 16.96 -11.47
N LEU A 121 30.04 17.31 -11.77
CA LEU A 121 29.25 18.22 -10.93
C LEU A 121 29.03 17.65 -9.52
N ALA A 122 28.80 16.34 -9.39
CA ALA A 122 28.65 15.67 -8.10
C ALA A 122 29.95 15.72 -7.28
N VAL A 123 31.09 15.43 -7.91
CA VAL A 123 32.41 15.42 -7.26
C VAL A 123 32.80 16.81 -6.72
N HIS A 124 32.51 17.87 -7.47
CA HIS A 124 32.88 19.23 -7.07
C HIS A 124 31.91 19.89 -6.07
N ALA A 125 30.73 19.30 -5.83
CA ALA A 125 29.74 19.70 -4.82
C ALA A 125 29.31 21.20 -4.82
N ARG A 126 29.47 21.91 -5.94
CA ARG A 126 29.03 23.31 -6.09
C ARG A 126 27.57 23.44 -6.54
N THR A 127 27.10 22.45 -7.30
CA THR A 127 25.74 22.36 -7.83
C THR A 127 25.04 21.23 -7.11
N ARG A 128 23.85 21.50 -6.55
CA ARG A 128 23.02 20.44 -5.95
C ARG A 128 22.40 19.60 -7.05
N LEU A 129 22.45 18.29 -6.91
CA LEU A 129 21.96 17.37 -7.93
C LEU A 129 20.75 16.58 -7.44
N LEU A 130 19.69 16.55 -8.23
CA LEU A 130 18.58 15.63 -8.05
C LEU A 130 18.49 14.77 -9.31
N VAL A 131 18.92 13.52 -9.21
CA VAL A 131 19.08 12.64 -10.37
C VAL A 131 18.02 11.55 -10.33
N VAL A 132 17.23 11.41 -11.39
CA VAL A 132 16.22 10.37 -11.56
C VAL A 132 16.71 9.37 -12.59
N ALA A 133 16.78 8.10 -12.21
CA ALA A 133 17.13 7.01 -13.11
C ALA A 133 16.14 5.86 -12.96
N ALA A 134 15.92 5.11 -14.04
CA ALA A 134 15.21 3.85 -13.96
C ALA A 134 16.19 2.71 -13.66
N ASP A 135 15.74 1.70 -12.92
CA ASP A 135 16.49 0.47 -12.67
C ASP A 135 16.50 -0.37 -13.96
N HIS A 136 17.38 -0.03 -14.89
CA HIS A 136 17.62 -0.79 -16.12
C HIS A 136 19.07 -1.26 -16.15
N THR A 137 19.35 -2.31 -16.92
CA THR A 137 20.70 -2.88 -17.08
C THR A 137 21.68 -1.92 -17.77
N ASP A 138 21.19 -0.91 -18.51
CA ASP A 138 22.02 -0.08 -19.40
C ASP A 138 22.21 1.36 -18.89
N VAL A 139 22.41 1.56 -17.58
CA VAL A 139 22.72 2.88 -17.03
C VAL A 139 24.19 3.25 -17.30
N PRO A 140 24.50 4.46 -17.82
CA PRO A 140 25.89 4.89 -18.01
C PRO A 140 26.72 4.80 -16.72
N GLU A 141 27.96 4.33 -16.83
CA GLU A 141 28.82 4.06 -15.66
C GLU A 141 28.98 5.32 -14.77
N ALA A 142 29.20 6.48 -15.40
CA ALA A 142 29.32 7.77 -14.70
C ALA A 142 28.08 8.13 -13.85
N ILE A 143 26.88 7.71 -14.27
CA ILE A 143 25.65 7.90 -13.50
C ILE A 143 25.56 6.86 -12.37
N SER A 144 25.88 5.59 -12.63
CA SER A 144 25.84 4.55 -11.60
C SER A 144 26.80 4.82 -10.43
N ARG A 145 27.98 5.37 -10.72
CA ARG A 145 29.01 5.78 -9.73
C ARG A 145 28.52 6.85 -8.76
N LEU A 146 27.45 7.58 -9.08
CA LEU A 146 26.88 8.57 -8.16
C LEU A 146 26.40 7.95 -6.85
N TRP A 147 25.84 6.73 -6.89
CA TRP A 147 25.40 6.04 -5.67
C TRP A 147 26.26 4.86 -5.29
N THR A 148 26.92 4.18 -6.24
CA THR A 148 27.83 3.08 -5.90
C THR A 148 29.14 3.57 -5.31
N GLY A 149 29.58 4.79 -5.67
CA GLY A 149 30.76 5.45 -5.11
C GLY A 149 30.46 6.40 -3.95
N GLU A 150 29.27 6.29 -3.34
CA GLU A 150 28.83 7.12 -2.18
C GLU A 150 28.87 8.65 -2.39
N LEU A 151 28.87 9.14 -3.64
CA LEU A 151 28.86 10.58 -3.93
C LEU A 151 27.51 11.23 -3.56
N LEU A 152 26.41 10.51 -3.75
CA LEU A 152 25.06 10.94 -3.45
C LEU A 152 24.28 9.83 -2.73
N PRO A 153 23.44 10.16 -1.74
CA PRO A 153 22.51 9.20 -1.16
C PRO A 153 21.52 8.68 -2.22
N ARG A 154 21.14 7.41 -2.11
CA ARG A 154 20.19 6.74 -3.01
C ARG A 154 18.84 6.53 -2.32
N LEU A 155 17.77 6.95 -2.98
CA LEU A 155 16.40 6.58 -2.70
C LEU A 155 15.91 5.60 -3.77
N ALA A 156 15.72 4.33 -3.42
CA ALA A 156 15.05 3.36 -4.27
C ALA A 156 13.54 3.48 -4.08
N LEU A 157 12.82 3.82 -5.16
CA LEU A 157 11.39 4.06 -5.09
C LEU A 157 10.62 2.74 -5.26
N GLU A 158 10.14 2.23 -4.13
CA GLU A 158 9.29 1.05 -4.05
C GLU A 158 7.89 1.30 -4.65
N PRO A 159 7.13 0.25 -5.03
CA PRO A 159 5.72 0.36 -5.38
C PRO A 159 4.92 1.17 -4.34
N LEU A 160 3.88 1.90 -4.77
CA LEU A 160 2.92 2.44 -3.80
C LEU A 160 2.28 1.25 -3.05
N PRO A 161 2.17 1.32 -1.72
CA PRO A 161 1.42 0.33 -0.95
C PRO A 161 -0.01 0.15 -1.49
N PRO A 162 -0.65 -1.02 -1.32
CA PRO A 162 -2.02 -1.29 -1.79
C PRO A 162 -3.03 -0.25 -1.36
N GLU A 163 -2.82 0.32 -0.18
CA GLU A 163 -3.77 1.21 0.47
C GLU A 163 -3.60 2.66 0.04
N ASP A 164 -2.36 3.12 -0.13
CA ASP A 164 -2.09 4.39 -0.80
C ASP A 164 -2.55 4.34 -2.26
N THR A 165 -2.43 3.18 -2.90
CA THR A 165 -3.02 2.91 -4.21
C THR A 165 -4.55 3.04 -4.13
N ALA A 166 -5.20 2.48 -3.10
CA ALA A 166 -6.65 2.61 -2.92
C ALA A 166 -7.10 4.07 -2.71
N HIS A 167 -6.34 4.87 -1.95
CA HIS A 167 -6.59 6.31 -1.80
C HIS A 167 -6.44 7.06 -3.11
N LEU A 168 -5.38 6.76 -3.89
CA LEU A 168 -5.17 7.34 -5.20
C LEU A 168 -6.30 6.97 -6.17
N VAL A 169 -6.74 5.70 -6.15
CA VAL A 169 -7.86 5.21 -6.97
C VAL A 169 -9.17 5.89 -6.57
N ALA A 170 -9.46 6.04 -5.28
CA ALA A 170 -10.67 6.72 -4.82
C ALA A 170 -10.71 8.19 -5.26
N ALA A 171 -9.59 8.90 -5.09
CA ALA A 171 -9.47 10.29 -5.52
C ALA A 171 -9.57 10.41 -7.05
N GLY A 172 -8.93 9.50 -7.80
CA GLY A 172 -9.00 9.42 -9.25
C GLY A 172 -10.35 8.97 -9.80
N ALA A 173 -11.14 8.21 -9.04
CA ALA A 173 -12.48 7.77 -9.41
C ALA A 173 -13.53 8.85 -9.11
N GLY A 174 -13.20 9.86 -8.30
CA GLY A 174 -14.14 10.90 -7.85
C GLY A 174 -15.12 10.37 -6.79
N GLY A 175 -14.62 9.58 -5.83
CA GLY A 175 -15.40 9.10 -4.69
C GLY A 175 -14.84 7.80 -4.08
N ALA A 176 -15.48 7.32 -3.01
CA ALA A 176 -15.10 6.05 -2.39
C ALA A 176 -15.20 4.89 -3.40
N VAL A 177 -14.22 3.99 -3.35
CA VAL A 177 -14.10 2.82 -4.22
C VAL A 177 -14.05 1.58 -3.34
N GLU A 178 -14.79 0.56 -3.75
CA GLU A 178 -14.88 -0.69 -3.00
C GLU A 178 -13.52 -1.40 -2.94
N PRO A 179 -13.16 -2.03 -1.79
CA PRO A 179 -11.86 -2.67 -1.59
C PRO A 179 -11.49 -3.70 -2.66
N PHE A 180 -12.45 -4.49 -3.18
CA PHE A 180 -12.19 -5.44 -4.26
C PHE A 180 -11.74 -4.76 -5.55
N THR A 181 -12.35 -3.62 -5.88
CA THR A 181 -12.01 -2.85 -7.08
C THR A 181 -10.63 -2.22 -6.95
N ALA A 182 -10.33 -1.62 -5.79
CA ALA A 182 -9.02 -1.04 -5.50
C ALA A 182 -7.92 -2.11 -5.51
N HIS A 183 -8.15 -3.25 -4.86
CA HIS A 183 -7.22 -4.39 -4.82
C HIS A 183 -6.96 -4.95 -6.22
N ARG A 184 -8.01 -5.15 -7.01
CA ARG A 184 -7.91 -5.61 -8.40
C ARG A 184 -7.04 -4.67 -9.23
N LEU A 185 -7.28 -3.37 -9.17
CA LEU A 185 -6.49 -2.36 -9.89
C LEU A 185 -5.03 -2.35 -9.43
N HIS A 186 -4.77 -2.39 -8.12
CA HIS A 186 -3.43 -2.48 -7.56
C HIS A 186 -2.68 -3.71 -8.08
N ARG A 187 -3.32 -4.89 -8.05
CA ARG A 187 -2.75 -6.17 -8.49
C ARG A 187 -2.46 -6.18 -9.99
N LEU A 188 -3.37 -5.68 -10.82
CA LEU A 188 -3.18 -5.58 -12.28
C LEU A 188 -2.01 -4.67 -12.66
N CYS A 189 -1.82 -3.58 -11.92
CA CYS A 189 -0.80 -2.58 -12.24
C CYS A 189 0.57 -2.91 -11.64
N GLN A 190 0.63 -3.75 -10.59
CA GLN A 190 1.84 -4.04 -9.81
C GLN A 190 2.65 -2.78 -9.43
N GLY A 191 1.92 -1.69 -9.17
CA GLY A 191 2.43 -0.35 -8.83
C GLY A 191 3.02 0.47 -10.00
N ASP A 192 2.72 0.12 -11.25
CA ASP A 192 2.81 1.05 -12.38
C ASP A 192 1.65 2.05 -12.34
N LEU A 193 1.95 3.29 -11.96
CA LEU A 193 0.96 4.35 -11.80
C LEU A 193 0.49 4.93 -13.13
N ARG A 194 1.28 4.77 -14.22
CA ARG A 194 0.84 5.18 -15.56
C ARG A 194 -0.27 4.25 -16.04
N LEU A 195 -0.06 2.94 -15.90
CA LEU A 195 -1.07 1.94 -16.24
C LEU A 195 -2.32 2.10 -15.36
N LEU A 196 -2.14 2.37 -14.06
CA LEU A 196 -3.26 2.63 -13.14
C LEU A 196 -4.11 3.83 -13.59
N ARG A 197 -3.46 4.93 -13.98
CA ARG A 197 -4.15 6.14 -14.46
C ARG A 197 -4.90 5.88 -15.75
N ASP A 198 -4.26 5.20 -16.70
CA ASP A 198 -4.84 4.84 -17.99
C ASP A 198 -6.08 3.94 -17.83
N LEU A 199 -5.94 2.85 -17.05
CA LEU A 199 -7.04 1.95 -16.74
C LEU A 199 -8.19 2.66 -16.04
N LEU A 200 -7.90 3.49 -15.03
CA LEU A 200 -8.94 4.21 -14.30
C LEU A 200 -9.65 5.24 -15.18
N GLY A 201 -8.92 5.91 -16.08
CA GLY A 201 -9.47 6.77 -17.11
C GLY A 201 -10.44 6.01 -18.01
N ALA A 202 -10.01 4.89 -18.58
CA ALA A 202 -10.83 4.05 -19.43
C ALA A 202 -12.07 3.50 -18.73
N LEU A 203 -11.96 3.11 -17.45
CA LEU A 203 -13.10 2.65 -16.65
C LEU A 203 -14.14 3.76 -16.43
N ARG A 204 -13.68 5.00 -16.23
CA ARG A 204 -14.56 6.16 -16.08
C ARG A 204 -15.24 6.54 -17.40
N GLU A 205 -14.47 6.66 -18.47
CA GLU A 205 -14.96 7.05 -19.80
C GLU A 205 -15.97 6.05 -20.36
N ARG A 206 -15.75 4.74 -20.12
CA ARG A 206 -16.65 3.67 -20.55
C ARG A 206 -17.82 3.41 -19.58
N GLY A 207 -17.92 4.14 -18.47
CA GLY A 207 -18.99 3.97 -17.49
C GLY A 207 -18.99 2.61 -16.77
N LEU A 208 -17.83 1.94 -16.68
CA LEU A 208 -17.70 0.60 -16.08
C LEU A 208 -17.60 0.63 -14.54
N LEU A 209 -17.43 1.82 -13.94
CA LEU A 209 -17.50 2.04 -12.51
C LEU A 209 -18.95 2.32 -12.09
N THR A 210 -19.65 1.28 -11.63
CA THR A 210 -21.02 1.38 -11.12
C THR A 210 -21.03 1.72 -9.63
N ARG A 211 -22.11 2.30 -9.10
CA ARG A 211 -22.26 2.52 -7.65
C ARG A 211 -22.97 1.33 -7.01
N ASP A 212 -22.38 0.79 -5.95
CA ASP A 212 -23.01 -0.21 -5.09
C ASP A 212 -24.23 0.42 -4.39
N ARG A 213 -25.34 -0.33 -4.32
CA ARG A 213 -26.59 0.19 -3.73
C ARG A 213 -26.55 0.25 -2.20
N ASP A 214 -25.78 -0.62 -1.56
CA ASP A 214 -25.75 -0.76 -0.11
C ASP A 214 -24.70 0.17 0.51
N THR A 215 -23.52 0.27 -0.12
CA THR A 215 -22.41 1.09 0.40
C THR A 215 -22.28 2.46 -0.28
N GLY A 216 -22.85 2.64 -1.46
CA GLY A 216 -22.64 3.84 -2.29
C GLY A 216 -21.24 3.92 -2.92
N GLU A 217 -20.38 2.94 -2.68
CA GLU A 217 -19.02 2.87 -3.21
C GLU A 217 -19.02 2.55 -4.70
N ARG A 218 -17.99 3.01 -5.42
CA ARG A 218 -17.80 2.64 -6.83
C ARG A 218 -17.21 1.23 -6.93
N THR A 219 -17.80 0.41 -7.78
CA THR A 219 -17.41 -0.97 -8.03
C THR A 219 -17.12 -1.18 -9.51
N TRP A 220 -16.17 -2.05 -9.80
CA TRP A 220 -15.95 -2.57 -11.15
C TRP A 220 -15.97 -4.09 -11.10
N ARG A 221 -16.84 -4.67 -11.93
CA ARG A 221 -16.97 -6.10 -12.17
C ARG A 221 -17.00 -6.34 -13.67
N GLY A 222 -16.37 -7.42 -14.13
CA GLY A 222 -16.33 -7.76 -15.55
C GLY A 222 -14.96 -7.55 -16.22
N PRO A 223 -14.93 -7.48 -17.57
CA PRO A 223 -13.70 -7.61 -18.34
C PRO A 223 -12.77 -6.39 -18.22
N LEU A 224 -11.48 -6.63 -18.45
CA LEU A 224 -10.46 -5.59 -18.52
C LEU A 224 -10.67 -4.73 -19.77
N PRO A 225 -10.74 -3.38 -19.66
CA PRO A 225 -10.72 -2.53 -20.85
C PRO A 225 -9.36 -2.64 -21.54
N LEU A 226 -9.36 -3.02 -22.82
CA LEU A 226 -8.16 -3.07 -23.65
C LEU A 226 -7.83 -1.66 -24.17
N THR A 227 -7.03 -0.92 -23.40
CA THR A 227 -6.41 0.36 -23.80
C THR A 227 -5.04 0.11 -24.43
N ASP A 228 -4.47 1.10 -25.12
CA ASP A 228 -3.14 0.96 -25.73
C ASP A 228 -2.06 0.64 -24.68
N ALA A 229 -2.12 1.24 -23.48
CA ALA A 229 -1.18 0.91 -22.41
C ALA A 229 -1.32 -0.54 -21.91
N VAL A 230 -2.55 -1.08 -21.85
CA VAL A 230 -2.77 -2.51 -21.56
C VAL A 230 -2.21 -3.36 -22.69
N ARG A 231 -2.38 -2.94 -23.96
CA ARG A 231 -1.88 -3.68 -25.10
C ARG A 231 -0.36 -3.75 -25.12
N ASP A 232 0.31 -2.62 -24.95
CA ASP A 232 1.76 -2.54 -24.86
C ASP A 232 2.30 -3.42 -23.74
N ARG A 233 1.60 -3.44 -22.58
CA ARG A 233 2.03 -4.25 -21.43
C ARG A 233 1.74 -5.74 -21.59
N ALA A 234 0.72 -6.11 -22.35
CA ALA A 234 0.34 -7.49 -22.66
C ALA A 234 0.92 -8.01 -23.98
N ALA A 235 1.68 -7.19 -24.73
CA ALA A 235 2.32 -7.57 -25.98
C ALA A 235 3.10 -8.90 -25.89
N PRO A 236 3.88 -9.18 -24.82
CA PRO A 236 4.61 -10.45 -24.70
C PRO A 236 3.74 -11.71 -24.74
N VAL A 237 2.47 -11.64 -24.34
CA VAL A 237 1.55 -12.79 -24.37
C VAL A 237 0.67 -12.84 -25.62
N TRP A 238 0.59 -11.77 -26.41
CA TRP A 238 -0.20 -11.73 -27.65
C TRP A 238 0.65 -11.90 -28.92
N GLU A 239 1.86 -11.34 -28.93
CA GLU A 239 2.75 -11.32 -30.08
C GLU A 239 3.63 -12.58 -30.13
N ARG A 240 3.05 -13.73 -29.78
CA ARG A 240 3.73 -15.03 -29.84
C ARG A 240 3.64 -15.64 -31.23
N GLU A 241 4.79 -16.03 -31.77
CA GLU A 241 4.88 -16.63 -33.10
C GLU A 241 4.29 -18.05 -33.13
N ARG A 242 4.57 -18.86 -32.11
CA ARG A 242 4.11 -20.25 -32.05
C ARG A 242 2.64 -20.34 -31.64
N ALA A 243 1.87 -21.17 -32.34
CA ALA A 243 0.45 -21.38 -32.03
C ALA A 243 0.25 -22.14 -30.71
N GLU A 244 1.15 -23.07 -30.40
CA GLU A 244 1.15 -23.89 -29.18
C GLU A 244 1.33 -23.02 -27.93
N GLU A 245 2.31 -22.11 -27.94
CA GLU A 245 2.53 -21.11 -26.88
C GLU A 245 1.29 -20.24 -26.63
N ARG A 246 0.65 -19.75 -27.71
CA ARG A 246 -0.59 -18.94 -27.61
C ARG A 246 -1.73 -19.73 -27.00
N GLU A 247 -1.93 -20.97 -27.46
CA GLU A 247 -2.97 -21.83 -26.91
C GLU A 247 -2.72 -22.17 -25.44
N ALA A 248 -1.45 -22.41 -25.05
CA ALA A 248 -1.08 -22.64 -23.66
C ALA A 248 -1.39 -21.44 -22.76
N LEU A 249 -0.99 -20.24 -23.19
CA LEU A 249 -1.27 -18.99 -22.46
C LEU A 249 -2.77 -18.71 -22.35
N GLU A 250 -3.55 -18.93 -23.41
CA GLU A 250 -4.99 -18.78 -23.38
C GLU A 250 -5.67 -19.80 -22.45
N ARG A 251 -5.25 -21.08 -22.48
CA ARG A 251 -5.75 -22.10 -21.56
C ARG A 251 -5.47 -21.72 -20.10
N LEU A 252 -4.25 -21.28 -19.80
CA LEU A 252 -3.88 -20.77 -18.48
C LEU A 252 -4.72 -19.56 -18.09
N ALA A 253 -4.99 -18.64 -19.02
CA ALA A 253 -5.81 -17.46 -18.76
C ALA A 253 -7.24 -17.80 -18.30
N PHE A 254 -7.82 -18.94 -18.69
CA PHE A 254 -9.16 -19.35 -18.27
C PHE A 254 -9.19 -20.35 -17.12
N ALA A 255 -8.07 -21.02 -16.81
CA ALA A 255 -8.06 -22.16 -15.90
C ALA A 255 -6.90 -22.17 -14.88
N GLU A 256 -6.13 -21.09 -14.73
CA GLU A 256 -5.08 -20.99 -13.71
C GLU A 256 -5.65 -21.12 -12.27
N PRO A 257 -4.97 -21.83 -11.35
CA PRO A 257 -3.80 -22.68 -11.59
C PRO A 257 -4.14 -24.00 -12.31
N LEU A 258 -3.31 -24.40 -13.27
CA LEU A 258 -3.40 -25.70 -13.92
C LEU A 258 -2.34 -26.66 -13.37
N PRO A 259 -2.70 -27.87 -12.90
CA PRO A 259 -1.70 -28.89 -12.54
C PRO A 259 -0.94 -29.36 -13.80
N LEU A 260 0.36 -29.64 -13.64
CA LEU A 260 1.24 -30.17 -14.69
C LEU A 260 0.76 -31.54 -15.22
N ASP A 261 0.08 -32.33 -14.38
CA ASP A 261 -0.38 -33.69 -14.71
C ASP A 261 -1.61 -33.74 -15.66
N ALA A 262 -2.04 -32.59 -16.19
CA ALA A 262 -3.10 -32.56 -17.18
C ALA A 262 -2.51 -32.82 -18.57
N ASP A 263 -3.04 -33.81 -19.30
CA ASP A 263 -2.86 -34.10 -20.75
C ASP A 263 -3.21 -32.91 -21.68
N ALA A 264 -3.11 -31.67 -21.20
CA ALA A 264 -3.60 -30.45 -21.81
C ALA A 264 -2.50 -29.49 -22.26
N LEU A 265 -1.27 -29.57 -21.76
CA LEU A 265 -0.19 -28.64 -22.12
C LEU A 265 1.14 -29.39 -22.28
N ASP A 266 1.84 -29.11 -23.38
CA ASP A 266 3.17 -29.68 -23.64
C ASP A 266 4.20 -29.08 -22.69
N LEU A 267 4.99 -29.94 -22.02
CA LEU A 267 5.97 -29.52 -21.01
C LEU A 267 7.07 -28.64 -21.62
N ARG A 268 7.52 -28.94 -22.85
CA ARG A 268 8.54 -28.12 -23.53
C ARG A 268 8.03 -26.71 -23.82
N THR A 269 6.77 -26.60 -24.27
CA THR A 269 6.11 -25.30 -24.43
C THR A 269 6.06 -24.52 -23.11
N LEU A 270 5.81 -25.18 -21.98
CA LEU A 270 5.81 -24.54 -20.66
C LEU A 270 7.20 -24.11 -20.20
N GLU A 271 8.24 -24.91 -20.46
CA GLU A 271 9.64 -24.56 -20.20
C GLU A 271 10.07 -23.31 -20.98
N ASP A 272 9.73 -23.23 -22.27
CA ASP A 272 10.01 -22.07 -23.12
C ASP A 272 9.28 -20.81 -22.58
N LEU A 273 8.01 -20.94 -22.21
CA LEU A 273 7.24 -19.83 -21.64
C LEU A 273 7.74 -19.40 -20.26
N GLU A 274 8.29 -20.33 -19.46
CA GLU A 274 8.89 -20.03 -18.15
C GLU A 274 10.23 -19.31 -18.32
N ALA A 275 11.05 -19.73 -19.30
CA ALA A 275 12.30 -19.05 -19.67
C ALA A 275 12.07 -17.61 -20.15
N ASP A 276 10.98 -17.38 -20.90
CA ASP A 276 10.53 -16.04 -21.32
C ASP A 276 9.88 -15.25 -20.16
N GLY A 277 9.71 -15.85 -18.98
CA GLY A 277 9.12 -15.21 -17.80
C GLY A 277 7.62 -14.94 -17.90
N LEU A 278 6.89 -15.67 -18.77
CA LEU A 278 5.46 -15.51 -19.01
C LEU A 278 4.60 -16.42 -18.14
N VAL A 279 5.13 -17.56 -17.71
CA VAL A 279 4.50 -18.49 -16.76
C VAL A 279 5.41 -18.78 -15.58
N ARG A 280 4.85 -19.33 -14.51
CA ARG A 280 5.57 -19.82 -13.32
C ARG A 280 4.94 -21.12 -12.84
N ALA A 281 5.76 -22.11 -12.52
CA ALA A 281 5.34 -23.31 -11.79
C ALA A 281 5.57 -23.14 -10.28
N ASP A 282 4.63 -23.60 -9.45
CA ASP A 282 4.85 -23.72 -8.01
C ASP A 282 5.45 -25.08 -7.62
N GLU A 283 5.91 -25.21 -6.37
CA GLU A 283 6.53 -26.45 -5.85
C GLU A 283 5.62 -27.69 -5.90
N ARG A 284 4.31 -27.49 -6.12
CA ARG A 284 3.31 -28.55 -6.23
C ARG A 284 2.97 -28.88 -7.68
N GLY A 285 3.71 -28.31 -8.63
CA GLY A 285 3.49 -28.52 -10.06
C GLY A 285 2.23 -27.84 -10.59
N ALA A 286 1.76 -26.75 -9.97
CA ALA A 286 0.70 -25.92 -10.54
C ALA A 286 1.28 -24.72 -11.31
N VAL A 287 0.86 -24.54 -12.55
CA VAL A 287 1.33 -23.51 -13.47
C VAL A 287 0.36 -22.33 -13.51
N ARG A 288 0.91 -21.11 -13.53
CA ARG A 288 0.18 -19.83 -13.54
C ARG A 288 0.83 -18.84 -14.49
N LEU A 289 0.08 -17.82 -14.92
CA LEU A 289 0.67 -16.69 -15.64
C LEU A 289 1.53 -15.85 -14.69
N ALA A 290 2.72 -15.43 -15.15
CA ALA A 290 3.70 -14.73 -14.32
C ALA A 290 3.24 -13.32 -13.90
N HIS A 291 2.53 -12.61 -14.78
CA HIS A 291 2.03 -11.26 -14.51
C HIS A 291 0.49 -11.24 -14.40
N PRO A 292 -0.10 -10.64 -13.34
CA PRO A 292 -1.56 -10.62 -13.11
C PRO A 292 -2.40 -9.97 -14.21
N LEU A 293 -1.80 -9.11 -15.03
CA LEU A 293 -2.47 -8.48 -16.19
C LEU A 293 -2.68 -9.46 -17.35
N HIS A 294 -1.80 -10.46 -17.52
CA HIS A 294 -1.79 -11.31 -18.72
C HIS A 294 -3.09 -12.10 -18.87
N GLY A 295 -3.56 -12.75 -17.81
CA GLY A 295 -4.78 -13.56 -17.84
C GLY A 295 -6.02 -12.72 -18.21
N PRO A 296 -6.32 -11.64 -17.47
CA PRO A 296 -7.41 -10.72 -17.80
C PRO A 296 -7.31 -10.11 -19.20
N ALA A 297 -6.10 -9.76 -19.68
CA ALA A 297 -5.90 -9.21 -21.02
C ALA A 297 -6.19 -10.26 -22.11
N LEU A 298 -5.67 -11.48 -21.96
CA LEU A 298 -5.97 -12.61 -22.85
C LEU A 298 -7.48 -12.92 -22.87
N ARG A 299 -8.12 -12.99 -21.69
CA ARG A 299 -9.58 -13.22 -21.59
C ARG A 299 -10.39 -12.13 -22.26
N ALA A 300 -10.01 -10.86 -22.08
CA ALA A 300 -10.70 -9.72 -22.68
C ALA A 300 -10.52 -9.65 -24.21
N ALA A 301 -9.39 -10.15 -24.74
CA ALA A 301 -9.15 -10.25 -26.17
C ALA A 301 -9.78 -11.50 -26.81
N THR A 302 -10.14 -12.51 -26.00
CA THR A 302 -10.70 -13.77 -26.50
C THR A 302 -12.16 -13.60 -26.95
N GLY A 303 -12.47 -13.96 -28.19
CA GLY A 303 -13.83 -13.97 -28.71
C GLY A 303 -14.76 -14.97 -27.98
N VAL A 304 -16.07 -14.69 -27.97
CA VAL A 304 -17.09 -15.44 -27.20
C VAL A 304 -17.05 -16.96 -27.43
N LEU A 305 -16.89 -17.41 -28.68
CA LEU A 305 -16.86 -18.84 -29.02
C LEU A 305 -15.62 -19.53 -28.48
N ARG A 306 -14.46 -18.87 -28.58
CA ARG A 306 -13.18 -19.39 -28.08
C ARG A 306 -13.16 -19.39 -26.56
N ALA A 307 -13.70 -18.35 -25.92
CA ALA A 307 -13.89 -18.30 -24.48
C ALA A 307 -14.79 -19.43 -23.98
N ARG A 308 -15.89 -19.77 -24.67
CA ARG A 308 -16.74 -20.92 -24.31
C ARG A 308 -16.04 -22.27 -24.43
N ARG A 309 -15.14 -22.44 -25.40
CA ARG A 309 -14.33 -23.66 -25.57
C ARG A 309 -13.27 -23.81 -24.47
N LEU A 310 -12.69 -22.68 -24.03
CA LEU A 310 -11.57 -22.65 -23.08
C LEU A 310 -12.01 -22.50 -21.62
N ALA A 311 -13.16 -21.89 -21.35
CA ALA A 311 -13.65 -21.66 -20.00
C ALA A 311 -14.01 -22.99 -19.32
N PRO A 312 -13.54 -23.23 -18.08
CA PRO A 312 -14.03 -24.35 -17.28
C PRO A 312 -15.56 -24.25 -17.10
N ALA A 313 -16.25 -25.38 -17.06
CA ALA A 313 -17.66 -25.39 -16.66
C ALA A 313 -17.79 -24.78 -15.24
N PRO A 314 -18.83 -23.97 -14.95
CA PRO A 314 -18.96 -23.21 -13.70
C PRO A 314 -18.91 -24.04 -12.40
N ARG A 315 -19.13 -25.36 -12.48
CA ARG A 315 -19.02 -26.29 -11.35
C ARG A 315 -17.59 -26.78 -11.05
N ARG A 316 -16.58 -26.43 -11.85
CA ARG A 316 -15.18 -26.88 -11.65
C ARG A 316 -14.44 -26.12 -10.55
N HIS A 317 -14.97 -25.00 -10.07
CA HIS A 317 -14.28 -24.16 -9.07
C HIS A 317 -14.51 -24.60 -7.62
N GLU A 318 -15.55 -25.40 -7.33
CA GLU A 318 -15.88 -25.81 -5.95
C GLU A 318 -14.73 -26.55 -5.25
N PRO A 319 -14.08 -27.58 -5.84
CA PRO A 319 -12.96 -28.26 -5.19
C PRO A 319 -11.77 -27.34 -4.94
N ALA A 320 -11.47 -26.46 -5.91
CA ALA A 320 -10.37 -25.50 -5.79
C ALA A 320 -10.65 -24.46 -4.70
N LEU A 321 -11.89 -23.97 -4.60
CA LEU A 321 -12.31 -23.03 -3.57
C LEU A 321 -12.32 -23.67 -2.18
N HIS A 322 -12.72 -24.93 -2.06
CA HIS A 322 -12.59 -25.70 -0.81
C HIS A 322 -11.12 -25.91 -0.41
N ALA A 323 -10.24 -26.20 -1.37
CA ALA A 323 -8.81 -26.34 -1.11
C ALA A 323 -8.18 -25.01 -0.65
N GLU A 324 -8.56 -23.89 -1.27
CA GLU A 324 -8.19 -22.54 -0.82
C GLU A 324 -8.71 -22.27 0.59
N GLN A 325 -10.00 -22.49 0.87
CA GLN A 325 -10.58 -22.30 2.20
C GLN A 325 -9.83 -23.11 3.27
N ALA A 326 -9.50 -24.37 2.98
CA ALA A 326 -8.75 -25.22 3.87
C ALA A 326 -7.31 -24.73 4.07
N ALA A 327 -6.67 -24.16 3.05
CA ALA A 327 -5.34 -23.56 3.17
C ALA A 327 -5.36 -22.32 4.07
N LEU A 328 -6.38 -21.46 3.93
CA LEU A 328 -6.59 -20.30 4.79
C LEU A 328 -6.79 -20.71 6.26
N ALA A 329 -7.65 -21.70 6.50
CA ALA A 329 -7.90 -22.23 7.84
C ALA A 329 -6.61 -22.77 8.48
N ARG A 330 -5.85 -23.60 7.75
CA ARG A 330 -4.56 -24.14 8.23
C ARG A 330 -3.54 -23.05 8.57
N GLY A 331 -3.45 -21.98 7.77
CA GLY A 331 -2.57 -20.85 8.06
C GLY A 331 -2.95 -20.16 9.36
N ILE A 332 -4.24 -19.88 9.53
CA ILE A 332 -4.77 -19.26 10.76
C ILE A 332 -4.51 -20.15 11.98
N ASP A 333 -4.74 -21.46 11.89
CA ASP A 333 -4.54 -22.40 12.99
C ASP A 333 -3.06 -22.53 13.39
N ARG A 334 -2.14 -22.39 12.43
CA ARG A 334 -0.68 -22.39 12.68
C ARG A 334 -0.14 -21.04 13.15
N ALA A 335 -1.00 -20.03 13.29
CA ALA A 335 -0.60 -18.64 13.50
C ALA A 335 0.46 -18.21 12.46
N ASP A 336 0.16 -18.43 11.18
CA ASP A 336 0.92 -17.96 10.03
C ASP A 336 -0.05 -17.48 8.96
N VAL A 337 -0.25 -16.17 8.89
CA VAL A 337 -1.19 -15.49 7.98
C VAL A 337 -0.45 -14.67 6.92
N ARG A 338 0.79 -15.06 6.61
CA ARG A 338 1.51 -14.56 5.43
C ARG A 338 0.67 -14.77 4.17
N ASP A 339 1.05 -14.06 3.11
CA ASP A 339 0.25 -14.00 1.89
C ASP A 339 0.03 -15.38 1.29
N LEU A 340 -1.22 -15.85 1.41
CA LEU A 340 -1.70 -17.06 0.79
C LEU A 340 -2.42 -16.64 -0.49
N PRO A 341 -1.90 -17.03 -1.67
CA PRO A 341 -2.59 -16.75 -2.93
C PRO A 341 -3.97 -17.41 -2.88
N ALA A 342 -5.02 -16.60 -3.00
CA ALA A 342 -6.42 -17.05 -3.04
C ALA A 342 -7.11 -16.62 -4.36
N PRO A 343 -6.54 -17.03 -5.51
CA PRO A 343 -6.94 -16.56 -6.83
C PRO A 343 -8.38 -16.94 -7.21
N VAL A 344 -8.88 -18.10 -6.78
CA VAL A 344 -10.20 -18.59 -7.21
C VAL A 344 -11.31 -17.73 -6.61
N GLY A 345 -11.29 -17.52 -5.29
CA GLY A 345 -12.30 -16.67 -4.66
C GLY A 345 -12.24 -15.22 -5.13
N GLU A 346 -11.04 -14.67 -5.33
CA GLU A 346 -10.87 -13.31 -5.90
C GLU A 346 -11.41 -13.23 -7.31
N TRP A 347 -11.07 -14.20 -8.17
CA TRP A 347 -11.56 -14.28 -9.54
C TRP A 347 -13.09 -14.35 -9.58
N LEU A 348 -13.73 -15.16 -8.72
CA LEU A 348 -15.19 -15.26 -8.64
C LEU A 348 -15.81 -13.90 -8.34
N VAL A 349 -15.30 -13.20 -7.31
CA VAL A 349 -15.80 -11.87 -6.93
C VAL A 349 -15.61 -10.87 -8.06
N GLU A 350 -14.47 -10.88 -8.75
CA GLU A 350 -14.18 -9.97 -9.89
C GLU A 350 -15.13 -10.14 -11.08
N HIS A 351 -15.65 -11.35 -11.28
CA HIS A 351 -16.65 -11.67 -12.31
C HIS A 351 -18.08 -11.51 -11.79
N GLY A 352 -18.26 -10.97 -10.58
CA GLY A 352 -19.58 -10.78 -9.96
C GLY A 352 -20.23 -12.08 -9.51
N ILE A 353 -19.47 -13.16 -9.39
CA ILE A 353 -19.96 -14.46 -8.92
C ILE A 353 -19.86 -14.47 -7.39
N CYS A 354 -20.96 -14.85 -6.75
CA CYS A 354 -21.01 -14.97 -5.30
C CYS A 354 -20.15 -16.15 -4.80
N VAL A 355 -19.49 -15.97 -3.65
CA VAL A 355 -18.72 -17.03 -2.99
C VAL A 355 -19.52 -17.60 -1.81
N PRO A 356 -19.29 -18.87 -1.42
CA PRO A 356 -19.89 -19.44 -0.22
C PRO A 356 -19.52 -18.66 1.04
N ALA A 357 -20.46 -18.54 1.98
CA ALA A 357 -20.26 -17.72 3.18
C ALA A 357 -19.11 -18.21 4.06
N GLY A 358 -18.88 -19.52 4.15
CA GLY A 358 -17.72 -20.09 4.88
C GLY A 358 -16.37 -19.66 4.30
N TYR A 359 -16.24 -19.61 2.98
CA TYR A 359 -15.04 -19.09 2.31
C TYR A 359 -14.86 -17.60 2.58
N ALA A 360 -15.93 -16.82 2.42
CA ALA A 360 -15.93 -15.38 2.68
C ALA A 360 -15.55 -15.06 4.13
N ALA A 361 -16.05 -15.82 5.11
CA ALA A 361 -15.67 -15.68 6.51
C ALA A 361 -14.18 -15.98 6.76
N ALA A 362 -13.65 -17.04 6.15
CA ALA A 362 -12.22 -17.38 6.25
C ALA A 362 -11.32 -16.28 5.66
N ARG A 363 -11.68 -15.73 4.49
CA ARG A 363 -10.97 -14.58 3.90
C ARG A 363 -11.09 -13.32 4.75
N ALA A 364 -12.28 -13.01 5.26
CA ALA A 364 -12.50 -11.85 6.13
C ALA A 364 -11.62 -11.94 7.39
N ARG A 365 -11.58 -13.12 8.03
CA ARG A 365 -10.73 -13.40 9.19
C ARG A 365 -9.25 -13.22 8.85
N LEU A 366 -8.78 -13.76 7.73
CA LEU A 366 -7.38 -13.60 7.30
C LEU A 366 -7.01 -12.11 7.11
N CYS A 367 -7.81 -11.36 6.34
CA CYS A 367 -7.58 -9.93 6.11
C CYS A 367 -7.53 -9.16 7.44
N ARG A 368 -8.47 -9.44 8.35
CA ARG A 368 -8.49 -8.79 9.68
C ARG A 368 -7.23 -9.12 10.48
N LEU A 369 -6.79 -10.38 10.48
CA LEU A 369 -5.58 -10.80 11.20
C LEU A 369 -4.31 -10.14 10.64
N ARG A 370 -4.29 -9.81 9.34
CA ARG A 370 -3.19 -9.10 8.69
C ARG A 370 -3.21 -7.58 8.87
N GLY A 371 -4.32 -7.01 9.32
CA GLY A 371 -4.49 -5.55 9.42
C GLY A 371 -5.24 -4.91 8.25
N GLU A 372 -5.74 -5.70 7.30
CA GLU A 372 -6.46 -5.24 6.09
C GLU A 372 -7.96 -5.05 6.39
N MET A 373 -8.29 -4.07 7.25
CA MET A 373 -9.66 -3.91 7.80
C MET A 373 -10.72 -3.74 6.72
N ARG A 374 -10.45 -2.91 5.70
CA ARG A 374 -11.38 -2.68 4.59
C ARG A 374 -11.62 -3.96 3.78
N GLY A 375 -10.57 -4.75 3.55
CA GLY A 375 -10.68 -6.07 2.91
C GLY A 375 -11.54 -7.03 3.74
N ALA A 376 -11.35 -7.04 5.07
CA ALA A 376 -12.14 -7.87 5.97
C ALA A 376 -13.64 -7.53 5.93
N LEU A 377 -13.98 -6.24 5.96
CA LEU A 377 -15.37 -5.77 5.82
C LEU A 377 -15.97 -6.19 4.47
N ALA A 378 -15.24 -6.00 3.38
CA ALA A 378 -15.71 -6.34 2.04
C ALA A 378 -15.98 -7.85 1.88
N TRP A 379 -15.08 -8.71 2.37
CA TRP A 379 -15.27 -10.16 2.37
C TRP A 379 -16.44 -10.59 3.25
N ALA A 380 -16.57 -10.01 4.45
CA ALA A 380 -17.69 -10.33 5.34
C ALA A 380 -19.04 -9.96 4.70
N ARG A 381 -19.15 -8.76 4.10
CA ARG A 381 -20.36 -8.33 3.36
C ARG A 381 -20.66 -9.27 2.18
N GLN A 382 -19.63 -9.72 1.46
CA GLN A 382 -19.80 -10.65 0.34
C GLN A 382 -20.42 -11.99 0.78
N GLY A 383 -20.02 -12.54 1.93
CA GLY A 383 -20.64 -13.75 2.49
C GLY A 383 -22.08 -13.52 2.97
N LEU A 384 -22.38 -12.34 3.51
CA LEU A 384 -23.73 -12.00 3.97
C LEU A 384 -24.72 -11.77 2.82
N ARG A 385 -24.25 -11.45 1.62
CA ARG A 385 -25.10 -11.39 0.42
C ARG A 385 -25.70 -12.76 0.07
N THR A 386 -24.96 -13.85 0.29
CA THR A 386 -25.45 -15.22 0.03
C THR A 386 -26.14 -15.84 1.23
N ALA A 387 -25.63 -15.58 2.43
CA ALA A 387 -26.18 -16.10 3.68
C ALA A 387 -26.28 -14.98 4.73
N PRO A 388 -27.37 -14.20 4.76
CA PRO A 388 -27.51 -13.05 5.65
C PRO A 388 -27.42 -13.40 7.14
N ARG A 389 -27.70 -14.65 7.50
CA ARG A 389 -27.70 -15.16 8.89
C ARG A 389 -26.39 -15.82 9.30
N GLU A 390 -25.38 -15.88 8.43
CA GLU A 390 -24.11 -16.55 8.72
C GLU A 390 -23.37 -15.88 9.88
N THR A 391 -23.17 -16.61 10.97
CA THR A 391 -22.56 -16.09 12.21
C THR A 391 -21.09 -15.75 12.04
N ALA A 392 -20.34 -16.54 11.26
CA ALA A 392 -18.91 -16.30 11.06
C ALA A 392 -18.66 -14.98 10.31
N CYS A 393 -19.39 -14.72 9.23
CA CYS A 393 -19.31 -13.46 8.50
C CYS A 393 -19.73 -12.26 9.37
N ARG A 394 -20.80 -12.38 10.15
CA ARG A 394 -21.24 -11.31 11.06
C ARG A 394 -20.19 -10.99 12.14
N THR A 395 -19.59 -12.01 12.73
CA THR A 395 -18.52 -11.83 13.72
C THR A 395 -17.35 -11.06 13.11
N GLU A 396 -16.87 -11.47 11.93
CA GLU A 396 -15.75 -10.79 11.28
C GLU A 396 -16.10 -9.37 10.82
N LEU A 397 -17.33 -9.13 10.35
CA LEU A 397 -17.84 -7.79 10.02
C LEU A 397 -17.79 -6.87 11.25
N LEU A 398 -18.30 -7.34 12.39
CA LEU A 398 -18.37 -6.55 13.62
C LEU A 398 -16.98 -6.29 14.22
N LEU A 399 -16.09 -7.29 14.20
CA LEU A 399 -14.71 -7.13 14.67
C LEU A 399 -13.93 -6.14 13.80
N ALA A 400 -14.01 -6.29 12.47
CA ALA A 400 -13.33 -5.38 11.55
C ALA A 400 -13.87 -3.95 11.66
N ALA A 401 -15.19 -3.78 11.78
CA ALA A 401 -15.82 -2.47 11.94
C ALA A 401 -15.37 -1.78 13.24
N ALA A 402 -15.40 -2.50 14.36
CA ALA A 402 -14.91 -1.97 15.63
C ALA A 402 -13.42 -1.60 15.55
N GLN A 403 -12.61 -2.42 14.89
CA GLN A 403 -11.18 -2.19 14.68
C GLN A 403 -10.86 -1.17 13.58
N CYS A 404 -11.84 -0.63 12.86
CA CYS A 404 -11.64 0.53 11.97
C CYS A 404 -12.41 1.78 12.39
N GLY A 405 -13.15 1.72 13.50
CA GLY A 405 -14.00 2.81 13.97
C GLY A 405 -15.26 3.03 13.13
N GLU A 406 -15.69 2.04 12.34
CA GLU A 406 -16.99 2.04 11.68
C GLU A 406 -18.07 1.53 12.66
N THR A 407 -19.24 2.15 12.62
CA THR A 407 -20.41 1.67 13.34
C THR A 407 -21.26 0.81 12.42
N VAL A 408 -21.37 -0.47 12.75
CA VAL A 408 -22.35 -1.36 12.09
C VAL A 408 -23.64 -1.28 12.91
N PRO A 409 -24.80 -0.96 12.28
CA PRO A 409 -26.09 -0.98 12.96
C PRO A 409 -26.32 -2.33 13.64
N ALA A 410 -26.91 -2.30 14.83
CA ALA A 410 -27.31 -3.53 15.49
C ALA A 410 -28.49 -4.14 14.72
N ASP A 411 -28.23 -5.09 13.84
CA ASP A 411 -29.28 -5.94 13.29
C ASP A 411 -29.89 -6.71 14.46
N GLY A 412 -31.13 -6.40 14.83
CA GLY A 412 -31.83 -6.88 16.04
C GLY A 412 -32.12 -8.38 16.12
N THR A 413 -31.32 -9.25 15.49
CA THR A 413 -31.57 -10.69 15.35
C THR A 413 -30.51 -11.61 15.96
N ALA A 414 -29.36 -11.10 16.42
CA ALA A 414 -28.41 -11.90 17.21
C ALA A 414 -27.56 -11.04 18.15
N ALA A 415 -27.38 -11.49 19.39
CA ALA A 415 -26.42 -10.88 20.30
C ALA A 415 -25.00 -10.96 19.68
N PRO A 416 -24.19 -9.90 19.79
CA PRO A 416 -22.80 -9.96 19.33
C PRO A 416 -22.08 -11.07 20.09
N GLY A 417 -21.29 -11.91 19.41
CA GLY A 417 -20.37 -12.80 20.11
C GLY A 417 -19.47 -12.02 21.07
N ALA A 418 -19.01 -12.67 22.15
CA ALA A 418 -18.24 -12.05 23.23
C ALA A 418 -17.08 -11.14 22.75
N ARG A 419 -16.35 -11.60 21.71
CA ARG A 419 -15.27 -10.84 21.07
C ARG A 419 -15.74 -9.57 20.36
N ALA A 420 -16.87 -9.61 19.66
CA ALA A 420 -17.43 -8.45 18.98
C ALA A 420 -17.93 -7.40 19.98
N ALA A 421 -18.49 -7.84 21.12
CA ALA A 421 -18.85 -6.96 22.23
C ALA A 421 -17.60 -6.32 22.86
N THR A 422 -16.55 -7.11 23.09
CA THR A 422 -15.24 -6.66 23.59
C THR A 422 -14.69 -5.52 22.74
N TRP A 423 -14.55 -5.73 21.42
CA TRP A 423 -13.96 -4.73 20.54
C TRP A 423 -14.86 -3.52 20.30
N ARG A 424 -16.19 -3.67 20.33
CA ARG A 424 -17.10 -2.51 20.27
C ARG A 424 -16.95 -1.59 21.48
N ALA A 425 -16.91 -2.15 22.68
CA ALA A 425 -16.69 -1.37 23.89
C ALA A 425 -15.30 -0.70 23.88
N ALA A 426 -14.26 -1.41 23.41
CA ALA A 426 -12.93 -0.84 23.25
C ALA A 426 -12.91 0.31 22.25
N ALA A 427 -13.61 0.18 21.11
CA ALA A 427 -13.71 1.21 20.08
C ALA A 427 -14.45 2.48 20.56
N SER A 428 -15.39 2.34 21.50
CA SER A 428 -16.04 3.48 22.16
C SER A 428 -15.24 4.06 23.34
N GLY A 429 -14.04 3.53 23.63
CA GLY A 429 -13.20 3.96 24.75
C GLY A 429 -13.53 3.33 26.11
N ASP A 430 -14.52 2.43 26.19
CA ASP A 430 -14.85 1.68 27.41
C ASP A 430 -14.00 0.41 27.52
N LEU A 431 -12.73 0.56 27.89
CA LEU A 431 -11.82 -0.56 28.11
C LEU A 431 -12.27 -1.48 29.26
N ALA A 432 -12.87 -0.92 30.31
CA ALA A 432 -13.36 -1.71 31.43
C ALA A 432 -14.53 -2.62 31.01
N GLY A 433 -15.47 -2.09 30.22
CA GLY A 433 -16.55 -2.87 29.61
C GLY A 433 -16.05 -3.88 28.60
N ALA A 434 -15.06 -3.52 27.78
CA ALA A 434 -14.42 -4.44 26.86
C ALA A 434 -13.88 -5.67 27.60
N LEU A 435 -13.12 -5.45 28.69
CA LEU A 435 -12.55 -6.54 29.47
C LEU A 435 -13.63 -7.41 30.13
N ARG A 436 -14.76 -6.84 30.58
CA ARG A 436 -15.89 -7.64 31.12
C ARG A 436 -16.49 -8.61 30.11
N CYS A 437 -16.39 -8.30 28.81
CA CYS A 437 -16.90 -9.15 27.73
C CYS A 437 -15.93 -10.26 27.31
N VAL A 438 -14.72 -10.33 27.88
CA VAL A 438 -13.74 -11.37 27.54
C VAL A 438 -14.24 -12.74 28.01
N ASP A 439 -14.38 -13.66 27.06
CA ASP A 439 -14.70 -15.06 27.33
C ASP A 439 -13.43 -15.81 27.76
N PRO A 440 -13.37 -16.36 28.99
CA PRO A 440 -12.21 -17.09 29.47
C PRO A 440 -12.01 -18.46 28.80
N CYS A 441 -13.03 -18.98 28.10
CA CYS A 441 -13.00 -20.29 27.44
C CYS A 441 -12.54 -20.21 25.97
N ASP A 442 -12.48 -19.00 25.38
CA ASP A 442 -12.05 -18.77 24.01
C ASP A 442 -10.62 -18.20 23.96
N PRO A 443 -9.61 -18.95 23.48
CA PRO A 443 -8.23 -18.46 23.35
C PRO A 443 -8.12 -17.17 22.54
N ALA A 444 -8.96 -16.96 21.52
CA ALA A 444 -8.94 -15.74 20.74
C ALA A 444 -9.48 -14.54 21.53
N SER A 445 -10.47 -14.76 22.40
CA SER A 445 -10.98 -13.75 23.33
C SER A 445 -9.98 -13.44 24.45
N LEU A 446 -9.27 -14.44 24.97
CA LEU A 446 -8.17 -14.23 25.93
C LEU A 446 -7.07 -13.37 25.31
N TYR A 447 -6.69 -13.66 24.07
CA TYR A 447 -5.67 -12.85 23.38
C TYR A 447 -6.15 -11.42 23.08
N ASP A 448 -7.44 -11.20 22.86
CA ASP A 448 -7.97 -9.84 22.76
C ASP A 448 -7.74 -9.03 24.06
N ALA A 449 -7.78 -9.66 25.25
CA ALA A 449 -7.43 -8.99 26.50
C ALA A 449 -5.95 -8.55 26.54
N VAL A 450 -5.03 -9.37 26.02
CA VAL A 450 -3.60 -9.03 25.88
C VAL A 450 -3.43 -7.80 24.98
N ARG A 451 -4.12 -7.77 23.84
CA ARG A 451 -4.10 -6.62 22.90
C ARG A 451 -4.63 -5.34 23.52
N LEU A 452 -5.62 -5.45 24.42
CA LEU A 452 -6.17 -4.34 25.20
C LEU A 452 -5.31 -3.94 26.40
N GLY A 453 -4.20 -4.63 26.67
CA GLY A 453 -3.24 -4.28 27.73
C GLY A 453 -3.49 -4.97 29.08
N ALA A 454 -4.30 -6.02 29.11
CA ALA A 454 -4.66 -6.78 30.33
C ALA A 454 -4.15 -8.24 30.25
N PRO A 455 -2.82 -8.47 30.22
CA PRO A 455 -2.25 -9.81 30.04
C PRO A 455 -2.63 -10.78 31.18
N GLU A 456 -2.87 -10.29 32.39
CA GLU A 456 -3.22 -11.07 33.57
C GLU A 456 -4.50 -11.92 33.41
N ARG A 457 -5.38 -11.54 32.48
CA ARG A 457 -6.57 -12.33 32.15
C ARG A 457 -6.28 -13.56 31.30
N ALA A 458 -5.11 -13.57 30.66
CA ALA A 458 -4.73 -14.53 29.63
C ALA A 458 -3.50 -15.36 29.98
N VAL A 459 -2.59 -14.81 30.81
CA VAL A 459 -1.43 -15.53 31.36
C VAL A 459 -1.91 -16.80 32.07
N GLU A 460 -1.15 -17.90 31.90
CA GLU A 460 -1.48 -19.28 32.32
C GLU A 460 -2.65 -19.96 31.57
N ARG A 461 -3.55 -19.20 30.93
CA ARG A 461 -4.72 -19.72 30.20
C ARG A 461 -4.51 -19.83 28.69
N LEU A 462 -3.70 -18.94 28.12
CA LEU A 462 -3.15 -19.09 26.78
C LEU A 462 -2.08 -20.18 26.83
N GLY A 463 -2.49 -21.43 26.65
CA GLY A 463 -1.58 -22.57 26.63
C GLY A 463 -0.55 -22.51 25.49
N GLY A 464 0.58 -23.21 25.68
CA GLY A 464 1.60 -23.43 24.65
C GLY A 464 2.70 -22.36 24.58
N SER A 465 3.64 -22.56 23.66
CA SER A 465 4.79 -21.67 23.41
C SER A 465 4.62 -20.85 22.13
N GLY A 466 3.38 -20.54 21.74
CA GLY A 466 3.08 -19.74 20.54
C GLY A 466 3.39 -18.24 20.71
N PRO A 467 3.41 -17.47 19.61
CA PRO A 467 3.69 -16.02 19.67
C PRO A 467 2.69 -15.26 20.56
N PHE A 468 1.43 -15.70 20.63
CA PHE A 468 0.40 -15.06 21.45
C PHE A 468 0.61 -15.27 22.96
N ALA A 469 1.05 -16.46 23.37
CA ALA A 469 1.40 -16.73 24.77
C ALA A 469 2.65 -15.95 25.17
N ARG A 470 3.69 -15.93 24.31
CA ARG A 470 4.88 -15.08 24.52
C ARG A 470 4.55 -13.60 24.62
N HIS A 471 3.59 -13.11 23.83
CA HIS A 471 3.10 -11.73 23.94
C HIS A 471 2.51 -11.45 25.32
N ALA A 472 1.61 -12.33 25.80
CA ALA A 472 1.01 -12.21 27.12
C ALA A 472 2.07 -12.22 28.23
N ASP A 473 3.02 -13.15 28.17
CA ASP A 473 4.11 -13.28 29.14
C ASP A 473 5.03 -12.04 29.16
N ALA A 474 5.45 -11.56 27.98
CA ALA A 474 6.31 -10.38 27.86
C ALA A 474 5.62 -9.13 28.43
N LEU A 475 4.33 -8.96 28.14
CA LEU A 475 3.54 -7.85 28.64
C LEU A 475 3.32 -7.93 30.16
N ALA A 476 3.03 -9.12 30.69
CA ALA A 476 2.86 -9.34 32.13
C ALA A 476 4.15 -9.10 32.93
N ARG A 477 5.30 -9.51 32.37
CA ARG A 477 6.63 -9.24 32.95
C ARG A 477 7.10 -7.79 32.75
N ARG A 478 6.35 -6.99 32.00
CA ARG A 478 6.69 -5.60 31.64
C ARG A 478 8.05 -5.50 30.92
N ASP A 479 8.37 -6.48 30.08
CA ASP A 479 9.64 -6.56 29.36
C ASP A 479 9.50 -6.00 27.93
N GLY A 480 9.94 -4.75 27.74
CA GLY A 480 9.89 -4.07 26.44
C GLY A 480 10.72 -4.77 25.35
N ALA A 481 11.88 -5.34 25.69
CA ALA A 481 12.74 -6.01 24.72
C ALA A 481 12.18 -7.39 24.31
N ALA A 482 11.51 -8.09 25.24
CA ALA A 482 10.74 -9.28 24.88
C ALA A 482 9.54 -8.96 23.99
N LEU A 483 8.84 -7.84 24.22
CA LEU A 483 7.75 -7.40 23.35
C LEU A 483 8.21 -7.06 21.94
N ASP A 484 9.36 -6.41 21.77
CA ASP A 484 9.91 -6.14 20.43
C ASP A 484 10.22 -7.44 19.68
N ARG A 485 10.81 -8.44 20.33
CA ARG A 485 11.07 -9.76 19.71
C ARG A 485 9.77 -10.47 19.31
N VAL A 486 8.74 -10.38 20.16
CA VAL A 486 7.42 -10.95 19.83
C VAL A 486 6.77 -10.18 18.67
N ALA A 487 6.91 -8.86 18.62
CA ALA A 487 6.42 -8.04 17.52
C ALA A 487 7.08 -8.42 16.19
N GLU A 488 8.40 -8.62 16.19
CA GLU A 488 9.16 -9.10 15.03
C GLU A 488 8.68 -10.50 14.58
N GLU A 489 8.43 -11.42 15.52
CA GLU A 489 7.89 -12.74 15.19
C GLU A 489 6.48 -12.65 14.58
N LEU A 490 5.61 -11.81 15.15
CA LEU A 490 4.26 -11.57 14.62
C LEU A 490 4.29 -10.97 13.22
N GLU A 491 5.21 -10.04 12.96
CA GLU A 491 5.42 -9.45 11.64
C GLU A 491 5.86 -10.50 10.62
N GLN A 492 6.85 -11.33 10.98
CA GLN A 492 7.32 -12.43 10.14
C GLN A 492 6.22 -13.44 9.80
N ARG A 493 5.22 -13.59 10.68
CA ARG A 493 4.04 -14.45 10.50
C ARG A 493 2.86 -13.74 9.81
N GLY A 494 3.03 -12.48 9.38
CA GLY A 494 2.01 -11.72 8.66
C GLY A 494 0.98 -10.98 9.54
N PHE A 495 1.09 -11.02 10.87
CA PHE A 495 0.18 -10.31 11.78
C PHE A 495 0.59 -8.84 11.97
N LEU A 496 0.60 -8.05 10.88
CA LEU A 496 1.15 -6.70 10.88
C LEU A 496 0.50 -5.77 11.91
N LEU A 497 -0.83 -5.83 12.06
CA LEU A 497 -1.54 -5.03 13.07
C LEU A 497 -1.12 -5.42 14.49
N PHE A 498 -0.95 -6.71 14.75
CA PHE A 498 -0.60 -7.21 16.08
C PHE A 498 0.85 -6.90 16.43
N ALA A 499 1.74 -6.96 15.45
CA ALA A 499 3.12 -6.50 15.58
C ALA A 499 3.18 -4.99 15.88
N ALA A 500 2.37 -4.18 15.18
CA ALA A 500 2.26 -2.75 15.46
C ALA A 500 1.80 -2.48 16.89
N GLU A 501 0.79 -3.21 17.37
CA GLU A 501 0.28 -3.12 18.74
C GLU A 501 1.30 -3.58 19.78
N ALA A 502 2.03 -4.67 19.53
CA ALA A 502 3.07 -5.16 20.43
C ALA A 502 4.22 -4.15 20.58
N HIS A 503 4.72 -3.59 19.48
CA HIS A 503 5.68 -2.48 19.55
C HIS A 503 5.09 -1.26 20.24
N ALA A 504 3.82 -0.92 20.01
CA ALA A 504 3.14 0.19 20.68
C ALA A 504 3.11 0.02 22.21
N GLN A 505 2.85 -1.19 22.67
CA GLN A 505 2.88 -1.55 24.08
C GLN A 505 4.32 -1.51 24.63
N ALA A 506 5.31 -1.96 23.85
CA ALA A 506 6.73 -1.93 24.22
C ALA A 506 7.26 -0.50 24.48
N VAL A 507 6.80 0.50 23.71
CA VAL A 507 7.20 1.92 23.89
C VAL A 507 7.03 2.39 25.34
N ARG A 508 5.96 1.94 26.03
CA ARG A 508 5.65 2.36 27.41
C ARG A 508 6.44 1.59 28.47
N LEU A 509 7.11 0.51 28.07
CA LEU A 509 7.80 -0.43 28.98
C LEU A 509 9.31 -0.37 28.84
N HIS A 510 9.83 0.21 27.76
CA HIS A 510 11.25 0.49 27.61
C HIS A 510 11.73 1.56 28.60
N ARG A 511 12.81 1.24 29.32
CA ARG A 511 13.53 2.21 30.16
C ARG A 511 14.50 3.07 29.36
N ASP A 512 15.07 2.52 28.28
CA ASP A 512 15.98 3.23 27.39
C ASP A 512 15.19 4.08 26.36
N PRO A 513 15.42 5.41 26.30
CA PRO A 513 14.77 6.27 25.32
C PRO A 513 15.10 5.92 23.85
N GLY A 514 16.28 5.33 23.59
CA GLY A 514 16.68 4.87 22.27
C GLY A 514 15.80 3.72 21.79
N ALA A 515 15.69 2.67 22.60
CA ALA A 515 14.83 1.52 22.37
C ALA A 515 13.35 1.93 22.23
N ALA A 516 12.84 2.78 23.14
CA ALA A 516 11.48 3.30 23.05
C ALA A 516 11.20 4.04 21.72
N ARG A 517 12.18 4.83 21.24
CA ARG A 517 12.07 5.50 19.94
C ARG A 517 12.08 4.51 18.78
N SER A 518 12.93 3.48 18.84
CA SER A 518 12.98 2.41 17.84
C SER A 518 11.64 1.68 17.73
N SER A 519 11.11 1.16 18.84
CA SER A 519 9.80 0.48 18.88
C SER A 519 8.68 1.40 18.38
N ARG A 520 8.72 2.69 18.73
CA ARG A 520 7.77 3.68 18.22
C ARG A 520 7.81 3.81 16.69
N MET A 521 9.01 3.96 16.12
CA MET A 521 9.17 4.04 14.66
C MET A 521 8.67 2.78 13.97
N ARG A 522 8.98 1.60 14.51
CA ARG A 522 8.48 0.30 14.01
C ARG A 522 6.94 0.22 14.08
N ALA A 523 6.34 0.59 15.21
CA ALA A 523 4.89 0.57 15.37
C ALA A 523 4.18 1.48 14.36
N LEU A 524 4.70 2.70 14.15
CA LEU A 524 4.14 3.65 13.18
C LEU A 524 4.29 3.14 11.75
N ALA A 525 5.45 2.58 11.38
CA ALA A 525 5.68 2.00 10.07
C ALA A 525 4.72 0.84 9.78
N LEU A 526 4.48 -0.04 10.76
CA LEU A 526 3.53 -1.15 10.62
C LEU A 526 2.07 -0.68 10.63
N ALA A 527 1.72 0.31 11.45
CA ALA A 527 0.38 0.89 11.47
C ALA A 527 0.02 1.54 10.12
N ARG A 528 0.99 2.17 9.43
CA ARG A 528 0.80 2.68 8.05
C ARG A 528 0.47 1.57 7.06
N ARG A 529 0.95 0.34 7.30
CA ARG A 529 0.63 -0.87 6.51
C ARG A 529 -0.71 -1.51 6.90
N CYS A 530 -1.39 -0.99 7.93
CA CYS A 530 -2.71 -1.43 8.39
C CYS A 530 -3.70 -0.25 8.38
N PRO A 531 -3.89 0.46 7.25
CA PRO A 531 -4.61 1.72 7.26
C PRO A 531 -6.11 1.51 7.50
N GLY A 532 -6.69 2.48 8.18
CA GLY A 532 -8.02 2.36 8.75
C GLY A 532 -8.05 1.57 10.05
N ALA A 533 -7.02 0.79 10.40
CA ALA A 533 -6.98 0.13 11.71
C ALA A 533 -6.88 1.16 12.85
N ARG A 534 -7.79 1.03 13.81
CA ARG A 534 -7.93 1.84 15.01
C ARG A 534 -8.05 0.89 16.18
N THR A 535 -6.99 0.83 16.98
CA THR A 535 -6.97 0.01 18.19
C THR A 535 -6.42 0.83 19.36
N PRO A 536 -6.79 0.51 20.60
CA PRO A 536 -6.38 1.31 21.77
C PRO A 536 -4.86 1.46 21.91
N ALA A 537 -4.09 0.42 21.56
CA ALA A 537 -2.63 0.47 21.60
C ALA A 537 -2.05 1.47 20.59
N LEU A 538 -2.59 1.53 19.37
CA LEU A 538 -2.15 2.50 18.34
C LEU A 538 -2.61 3.93 18.65
N GLY A 539 -3.82 4.11 19.20
CA GLY A 539 -4.30 5.43 19.63
C GLY A 539 -3.36 6.09 20.64
N GLY A 540 -2.80 5.32 21.57
CA GLY A 540 -1.81 5.79 22.54
C GLY A 540 -0.49 6.26 21.93
N LEU A 541 -0.09 5.73 20.75
CA LEU A 541 1.09 6.19 20.04
C LEU A 541 0.86 7.56 19.39
N VAL A 542 -0.24 7.71 18.70
CA VAL A 542 -0.58 8.87 17.86
C VAL A 542 -0.68 10.16 18.71
N LEU A 543 -1.24 10.08 19.93
CA LEU A 543 -1.26 11.21 20.88
C LEU A 543 0.11 11.54 21.50
N GLY A 544 1.08 10.61 21.44
CA GLY A 544 2.44 10.83 21.92
C GLY A 544 3.28 11.77 21.04
N GLU A 545 2.90 12.02 19.78
CA GLU A 545 3.62 12.92 18.84
C GLU A 545 3.24 14.39 19.01
N LEU A 546 2.10 14.62 19.64
CA LEU A 546 1.62 15.94 19.94
C LEU A 546 2.46 16.50 21.08
N THR A 547 2.96 17.72 20.90
CA THR A 547 3.52 18.47 22.02
C THR A 547 2.47 18.62 23.12
N ALA A 548 2.90 18.86 24.36
CA ALA A 548 1.96 19.08 25.47
C ALA A 548 0.87 20.11 25.10
N ARG A 549 1.25 21.16 24.36
CA ARG A 549 0.33 22.18 23.86
C ARG A 549 -0.63 21.68 22.79
N GLN A 550 -0.13 20.91 21.81
CA GLN A 550 -0.97 20.32 20.78
C GLN A 550 -1.97 19.31 21.36
N ARG A 551 -1.55 18.48 22.34
CA ARG A 551 -2.45 17.56 23.05
C ARG A 551 -3.59 18.31 23.73
N GLN A 552 -3.27 19.39 24.44
CA GLN A 552 -4.25 20.19 25.16
C GLN A 552 -5.26 20.83 24.20
N ILE A 553 -4.80 21.35 23.06
CA ILE A 553 -5.65 21.93 22.00
C ILE A 553 -6.52 20.86 21.34
N VAL A 554 -5.94 19.71 21.01
CA VAL A 554 -6.64 18.57 20.39
C VAL A 554 -7.70 17.99 21.32
N ALA A 555 -7.44 17.90 22.63
CA ALA A 555 -8.41 17.44 23.63
C ALA A 555 -9.61 18.39 23.77
N LEU A 556 -9.38 19.70 23.83
CA LEU A 556 -10.47 20.67 23.84
C LEU A 556 -11.25 20.65 22.51
N ALA A 557 -10.57 20.42 21.39
CA ALA A 557 -11.21 20.31 20.10
C ALA A 557 -12.07 19.05 19.96
N ALA A 558 -11.59 17.91 20.48
CA ALA A 558 -12.31 16.66 20.61
C ALA A 558 -13.53 16.76 21.54
N ALA A 559 -13.46 17.60 22.57
CA ALA A 559 -14.60 17.92 23.44
C ALA A 559 -15.62 18.89 22.81
N GLY A 560 -15.45 19.26 21.53
CA GLY A 560 -16.42 20.06 20.76
C GLY A 560 -16.21 21.58 20.81
N LEU A 561 -15.18 22.10 21.47
CA LEU A 561 -14.97 23.56 21.60
C LEU A 561 -14.42 24.18 20.30
N SER A 562 -15.07 25.20 19.75
CA SER A 562 -14.58 25.93 18.57
C SER A 562 -13.17 26.53 18.75
N ASN A 563 -12.47 26.81 17.65
CA ASN A 563 -11.12 27.41 17.70
C ASN A 563 -11.11 28.74 18.49
N ARG A 564 -12.21 29.49 18.47
CA ARG A 564 -12.40 30.73 19.24
C ARG A 564 -12.49 30.45 20.75
N GLN A 565 -13.31 29.47 21.14
CA GLN A 565 -13.44 29.06 22.54
C GLN A 565 -12.13 28.47 23.09
N ILE A 566 -11.38 27.71 22.28
CA ILE A 566 -10.06 27.19 22.65
C ILE A 566 -9.06 28.34 22.81
N ALA A 567 -9.07 29.30 21.89
CA ALA A 567 -8.20 30.47 21.91
C ALA A 567 -8.43 31.32 23.18
N GLU A 568 -9.70 31.59 23.52
CA GLU A 568 -10.08 32.30 24.74
C GLU A 568 -9.67 31.51 26.00
N ARG A 569 -9.92 30.20 26.05
CA ARG A 569 -9.63 29.36 27.21
C ARG A 569 -8.13 29.13 27.46
N LEU A 570 -7.32 29.14 26.41
CA LEU A 570 -5.88 28.91 26.48
C LEU A 570 -5.05 30.19 26.33
N THR A 571 -5.69 31.36 26.28
CA THR A 571 -5.06 32.67 26.10
C THR A 571 -4.16 32.72 24.85
N LEU A 572 -4.65 32.20 23.73
CA LEU A 572 -3.98 32.16 22.42
C LEU A 572 -4.78 32.95 21.37
N SER A 573 -4.14 33.26 20.24
CA SER A 573 -4.89 33.72 19.06
C SER A 573 -5.60 32.55 18.35
N VAL A 574 -6.74 32.84 17.71
CA VAL A 574 -7.47 31.86 16.89
C VAL A 574 -6.61 31.26 15.77
N ARG A 575 -5.71 32.09 15.18
CA ARG A 575 -4.75 31.67 14.16
C ARG A 575 -3.72 30.67 14.73
N THR A 576 -3.22 30.92 15.93
CA THR A 576 -2.27 30.02 16.62
C THR A 576 -2.91 28.67 16.93
N VAL A 577 -4.17 28.65 17.38
CA VAL A 577 -4.94 27.42 17.56
C VAL A 577 -5.13 26.68 16.23
N GLY A 578 -5.50 27.41 15.17
CA GLY A 578 -5.62 26.85 13.81
C GLY A 578 -4.33 26.21 13.30
N ASN A 579 -3.18 26.88 13.51
CA ASN A 579 -1.87 26.35 13.11
C ASN A 579 -1.47 25.11 13.93
N HIS A 580 -1.72 25.10 15.24
CA HIS A 580 -1.45 23.93 16.07
C HIS A 580 -2.36 22.75 15.72
N LEU A 581 -3.64 23.01 15.41
CA LEU A 581 -4.57 21.98 14.94
C LEU A 581 -4.18 21.45 13.57
N HIS A 582 -3.81 22.32 12.63
CA HIS A 582 -3.34 21.91 11.31
C HIS A 582 -2.08 21.03 11.42
N SER A 583 -1.08 21.48 12.18
CA SER A 583 0.13 20.69 12.45
C SER A 583 -0.18 19.38 13.19
N ALA A 584 -1.17 19.37 14.09
CA ALA A 584 -1.63 18.16 14.73
C ALA A 584 -2.33 17.23 13.73
N TYR A 585 -3.25 17.70 12.89
CA TYR A 585 -3.93 16.89 11.88
C TYR A 585 -2.96 16.22 10.92
N THR A 586 -1.95 16.95 10.46
CA THR A 586 -0.88 16.41 9.61
C THR A 586 -0.09 15.30 10.31
N ARG A 587 0.19 15.43 11.61
CA ARG A 587 0.89 14.39 12.39
C ARG A 587 0.00 13.21 12.75
N LEU A 588 -1.28 13.46 13.03
CA LEU A 588 -2.26 12.44 13.42
C LEU A 588 -2.84 11.68 12.23
N GLY A 589 -2.57 12.11 10.99
CA GLY A 589 -3.20 11.55 9.78
C GLY A 589 -4.73 11.74 9.74
N ALA A 590 -5.25 12.69 10.52
CA ALA A 590 -6.68 12.97 10.61
C ALA A 590 -7.09 13.93 9.49
N GLY A 591 -8.06 13.53 8.67
CA GLY A 591 -8.56 14.36 7.57
C GLY A 591 -9.36 15.57 8.04
N ASP A 592 -9.95 15.51 9.25
CA ASP A 592 -10.76 16.59 9.79
C ASP A 592 -10.92 16.54 11.32
N ARG A 593 -11.65 17.54 11.82
CA ARG A 593 -11.98 17.73 13.24
C ARG A 593 -12.92 16.64 13.79
N THR A 594 -13.71 15.99 12.95
CA THR A 594 -14.71 15.01 13.36
C THR A 594 -14.08 13.68 13.77
N ALA A 595 -12.86 13.42 13.31
CA ALA A 595 -12.06 12.26 13.72
C ALA A 595 -11.41 12.40 15.12
N LEU A 596 -11.32 13.62 15.68
CA LEU A 596 -10.61 13.87 16.94
C LEU A 596 -11.22 13.18 18.18
N PRO A 597 -12.54 13.15 18.40
CA PRO A 597 -13.13 12.48 19.56
C PRO A 597 -12.75 11.00 19.64
N ALA A 598 -12.71 10.30 18.51
CA ALA A 598 -12.31 8.90 18.43
C ALA A 598 -10.80 8.68 18.67
N LEU A 599 -9.96 9.68 18.37
CA LEU A 599 -8.51 9.63 18.57
C LEU A 599 -8.09 10.02 19.99
N VAL A 600 -8.90 10.80 20.71
CA VAL A 600 -8.58 11.35 22.03
C VAL A 600 -9.34 10.63 23.17
N ALA A 601 -10.28 9.74 22.85
CA ALA A 601 -11.00 8.95 23.84
C ALA A 601 -10.11 7.89 24.52
N GLN A 602 -9.24 8.34 25.41
CA GLN A 602 -8.91 7.68 26.67
C GLN A 602 -8.92 8.76 27.77
N PRO A 603 -9.81 8.69 28.77
CA PRO A 603 -9.64 9.47 29.99
C PRO A 603 -8.45 8.94 30.79
N ALA A 604 -7.95 9.81 31.68
CA ALA A 604 -6.76 9.65 32.52
C ALA A 604 -6.64 8.31 33.28
#